data_AF-A0A0R1W600-F1
#
_entry.id   AF-A0A0R1W600-F1
#
_cell.length_a   1.000
_cell.length_b   1.000
_cell.length_c   1.000
_cell.angle_alpha   90.00
_cell.angle_beta   90.00
_cell.angle_gamma   90.00
#
_symmetry.space_group_name_H-M   'P 1'
#
loop_
_entity.id
_entity.type
_entity.pdbx_description
1 polymer ?
#
loop_
_entity_poly.entity_id
_entity_poly.type
_entity_poly.pdbx_seq_one_letter_code
_entity_poly.pdbx_strand_id
1 'polypeptide(L)'
;MFMNEKEKKALESKIGDQVLKKIVPRINELAHKAKTEGLTEVEKVERAELRKKYVARFRENFKNQIELMKVYDKKGKEVTPKKVRKIQRKKGLRDD
;
A
#
# COMPACT_ATOMS: atom_id res chain seq x y z
N MET A 1 -1.35 -6.47 19.95
CA MET A 1 0.03 -6.98 19.79
C MET A 1 0.94 -5.79 19.59
N PHE A 2 1.76 -5.45 20.58
CA PHE A 2 2.77 -4.40 20.44
C PHE A 2 4.03 -5.06 19.86
N MET A 3 4.41 -4.67 18.65
CA MET A 3 5.61 -5.17 17.97
C MET A 3 6.87 -4.60 18.64
N ASN A 4 7.92 -5.40 18.72
CA ASN A 4 9.20 -4.99 19.30
C ASN A 4 9.97 -4.04 18.36
N GLU A 5 10.97 -3.33 18.89
CA GLU A 5 11.75 -2.35 18.10
C GLU A 5 12.51 -2.99 16.94
N LYS A 6 12.93 -4.24 17.08
CA LYS A 6 13.65 -4.99 16.05
C LYS A 6 12.74 -5.32 14.86
N GLU A 7 11.50 -5.71 15.15
CA GLU A 7 10.42 -5.96 14.19
C GLU A 7 9.99 -4.69 13.47
N LYS A 8 9.84 -3.57 14.21
CA LYS A 8 9.54 -2.26 13.61
C LYS A 8 10.63 -1.87 12.62
N LYS A 9 11.90 -1.96 13.00
CA LYS A 9 13.05 -1.60 12.16
C LYS A 9 13.16 -2.49 10.91
N ALA A 10 12.85 -3.78 11.03
CA ALA A 10 12.80 -4.71 9.90
C ALA A 10 11.62 -4.44 8.95
N LEU A 11 10.45 -4.05 9.47
CA LEU A 11 9.29 -3.65 8.68
C LEU A 11 9.56 -2.33 7.96
N GLU A 12 10.16 -1.35 8.64
CA GLU A 12 10.55 -0.06 8.10
C GLU A 12 11.59 -0.14 6.98
N SER A 13 12.51 -1.12 7.06
CA SER A 13 13.48 -1.41 6.00
C SER A 13 12.84 -1.99 4.74
N LYS A 14 11.65 -2.60 4.83
CA LYS A 14 10.95 -3.23 3.70
C LYS A 14 10.03 -2.26 2.96
N ILE A 15 9.65 -1.14 3.58
CA ILE A 15 8.85 -0.09 2.95
C ILE A 15 9.80 0.85 2.19
N GLY A 16 10.00 0.60 0.90
CA GLY A 16 10.87 1.44 0.05
C GLY A 16 10.32 2.86 -0.20
N ASP A 17 9.03 3.09 0.05
CA ASP A 17 8.39 4.39 -0.14
C ASP A 17 8.54 5.27 1.11
N GLN A 18 9.40 6.28 1.01
CA GLN A 18 9.69 7.26 2.07
C GLN A 18 8.44 8.04 2.53
N VAL A 19 7.44 8.22 1.64
CA VAL A 19 6.17 8.88 1.99
C VAL A 19 5.34 7.96 2.88
N LEU A 20 5.20 6.68 2.49
CA LEU A 20 4.50 5.68 3.31
C LEU A 20 5.17 5.50 4.67
N LYS A 21 6.52 5.49 4.71
CA LYS A 21 7.30 5.38 5.95
C LYS A 21 6.97 6.45 6.98
N LYS A 22 6.67 7.68 6.54
CA LYS A 22 6.33 8.80 7.44
C LYS A 22 4.86 8.80 7.86
N ILE A 23 3.94 8.46 6.96
CA ILE A 23 2.50 8.58 7.24
C ILE A 23 1.92 7.38 8.00
N VAL A 24 2.45 6.17 7.79
CA VAL A 24 1.91 4.94 8.40
C VAL A 24 2.02 4.95 9.94
N PRO A 25 3.16 5.32 10.55
CA PRO A 25 3.26 5.44 12.01
C PRO A 25 2.23 6.41 12.58
N ARG A 26 2.09 7.58 11.93
CA ARG A 26 1.14 8.61 12.36
C ARG A 26 -0.31 8.16 12.27
N ILE A 27 -0.69 7.46 11.19
CA ILE A 27 -2.03 6.88 11.05
C ILE A 27 -2.30 5.86 12.16
N ASN A 28 -1.30 5.07 12.54
CA ASN A 28 -1.42 4.08 13.61
C ASN A 28 -1.55 4.73 14.99
N GLU A 29 -0.76 5.76 15.28
CA GLU A 29 -0.89 6.57 16.50
C GLU A 29 -2.31 7.13 16.66
N LEU A 30 -2.82 7.79 15.62
CA LEU A 30 -4.19 8.32 15.60
C LEU A 30 -5.24 7.21 15.74
N ALA A 31 -4.99 6.03 15.16
CA ALA A 31 -5.89 4.88 15.30
C ALA A 31 -5.85 4.26 16.70
N HIS A 32 -4.71 4.27 17.39
CA HIS A 32 -4.59 3.84 18.78
C HIS A 32 -5.29 4.84 19.71
N LYS A 33 -5.04 6.13 19.54
CA LYS A 33 -5.70 7.19 20.31
C LYS A 33 -7.23 7.17 20.14
N ALA A 34 -7.70 6.95 18.92
CA ALA A 34 -9.13 6.77 18.63
C ALA A 34 -9.80 5.63 19.41
N LYS A 35 -9.05 4.58 19.74
CA LYS A 35 -9.55 3.41 20.47
C LYS A 35 -9.52 3.60 21.99
N THR A 36 -8.59 4.40 22.50
CA THR A 36 -8.39 4.58 23.95
C THR A 36 -9.15 5.80 24.49
N GLU A 37 -8.94 6.96 23.86
CA GLU A 37 -9.37 8.27 24.37
C GLU A 37 -10.40 8.95 23.45
N GLY A 38 -10.47 8.50 22.20
CA GLY A 38 -11.23 9.17 21.14
C GLY A 38 -10.35 10.13 20.34
N LEU A 39 -10.93 10.70 19.27
CA LEU A 39 -10.25 11.67 18.40
C LEU A 39 -10.95 13.02 18.49
N THR A 40 -10.16 14.08 18.60
CA THR A 40 -10.64 15.44 18.39
C THR A 40 -11.01 15.67 16.92
N GLU A 41 -11.84 16.68 16.63
CA GLU A 41 -12.25 17.01 15.25
C GLU A 41 -11.03 17.29 14.35
N VAL A 42 -10.00 17.97 14.86
CA VAL A 42 -8.76 18.26 14.13
C VAL A 42 -8.02 16.96 13.78
N GLU A 43 -7.90 16.03 14.72
CA GLU A 43 -7.23 14.76 14.50
C GLU A 43 -8.03 13.84 13.56
N LYS A 44 -9.36 13.94 13.53
CA LYS A 44 -10.19 13.24 12.54
C LYS A 44 -9.88 13.73 11.12
N VAL A 45 -9.76 15.05 10.94
CA VAL A 45 -9.37 15.65 9.65
C VAL A 45 -7.95 15.21 9.26
N GLU A 46 -6.98 15.32 10.18
CA GLU A 46 -5.59 14.87 9.95
C GLU A 46 -5.57 13.39 9.52
N ARG A 47 -6.28 12.52 10.25
CA ARG A 47 -6.37 11.08 9.94
C ARG A 47 -6.98 10.85 8.56
N ALA A 48 -8.02 11.60 8.18
CA ALA A 48 -8.67 11.47 6.89
C ALA A 48 -7.71 11.86 5.75
N GLU A 49 -6.99 12.97 5.90
CA GLU A 49 -6.00 13.40 4.92
C GLU A 49 -4.84 12.41 4.78
N LEU A 50 -4.30 11.93 5.90
CA LEU A 50 -3.22 10.93 5.91
C LEU A 50 -3.68 9.63 5.24
N ARG A 51 -4.91 9.18 5.49
CA ARG A 51 -5.49 8.01 4.82
C ARG A 51 -5.67 8.22 3.32
N LYS A 52 -6.10 9.41 2.89
CA LYS A 52 -6.23 9.74 1.47
C LYS A 52 -4.86 9.69 0.77
N LYS A 53 -3.82 10.27 1.39
CA LYS A 53 -2.44 10.23 0.90
C LYS A 53 -1.91 8.79 0.84
N TYR A 54 -2.16 7.98 1.87
CA TYR A 54 -1.79 6.57 1.92
C TYR A 54 -2.42 5.77 0.78
N VAL A 55 -3.74 5.86 0.59
CA VAL A 55 -4.45 5.10 -0.45
C VAL A 55 -3.99 5.50 -1.85
N ALA A 56 -3.72 6.79 -2.09
CA ALA A 56 -3.19 7.26 -3.36
C ALA A 56 -1.82 6.64 -3.68
N ARG A 57 -0.87 6.72 -2.74
CA ARG A 57 0.47 6.12 -2.88
C ARG A 57 0.44 4.61 -2.99
N PHE A 58 -0.39 3.97 -2.18
CA PHE A 58 -0.58 2.52 -2.24
C PHE A 58 -1.09 2.08 -3.62
N ARG A 59 -2.10 2.76 -4.18
CA ARG A 59 -2.63 2.44 -5.52
C ARG A 59 -1.59 2.62 -6.61
N GLU A 60 -0.76 3.65 -6.52
CA GLU A 60 0.34 3.92 -7.46
C GLU A 60 1.38 2.79 -7.41
N ASN A 61 1.89 2.47 -6.22
CA ASN A 61 2.87 1.40 -6.03
C ASN A 61 2.31 0.04 -6.46
N PHE A 62 1.06 -0.26 -6.10
CA PHE A 62 0.41 -1.52 -6.45
C PHE A 62 0.17 -1.65 -7.96
N LYS A 63 -0.19 -0.55 -8.64
CA LYS A 63 -0.31 -0.53 -10.10
C LYS A 63 1.02 -0.89 -10.77
N ASN A 64 2.12 -0.27 -10.32
CA ASN A 64 3.46 -0.56 -10.85
C ASN A 64 3.86 -2.02 -10.62
N GLN A 65 3.55 -2.58 -9.45
CA GLN A 65 3.80 -3.98 -9.16
C GLN A 65 3.00 -4.91 -10.08
N ILE A 66 1.68 -4.73 -10.19
CA ILE A 66 0.80 -5.55 -11.04
C ILE A 66 1.26 -5.54 -12.50
N GLU A 67 1.71 -4.39 -13.00
CA GLU A 67 2.17 -4.26 -14.38
C GLU A 67 3.39 -5.14 -14.69
N LEU A 68 4.18 -5.52 -13.70
CA LEU A 68 5.37 -6.36 -13.87
C LEU A 68 5.12 -7.86 -13.64
N MET A 69 3.94 -8.25 -13.15
CA MET A 69 3.61 -9.65 -12.82
C MET A 69 2.63 -10.26 -13.83
N LYS A 70 2.70 -11.59 -13.97
CA LYS A 70 1.66 -12.41 -14.62
C LYS A 70 0.99 -13.26 -13.54
N VAL A 71 -0.34 -13.29 -13.54
CA VAL A 71 -1.13 -14.04 -12.55
C VAL A 71 -1.60 -15.33 -13.19
N TYR A 72 -1.32 -16.46 -12.54
CA TYR A 72 -1.75 -17.80 -12.95
C TYR A 72 -2.68 -18.39 -11.91
N ASP A 73 -3.68 -19.15 -12.35
CA ASP A 73 -4.54 -19.92 -11.45
C ASP A 73 -3.85 -21.20 -10.97
N LYS A 74 -4.50 -21.93 -10.06
CA LYS A 74 -3.97 -23.21 -9.53
C LYS A 74 -3.80 -24.30 -10.59
N LYS A 75 -4.41 -24.13 -11.78
CA LYS A 75 -4.32 -25.05 -12.92
C LYS A 75 -3.24 -24.61 -13.92
N GLY A 76 -2.48 -23.55 -13.62
CA GLY A 76 -1.43 -23.01 -14.49
C GLY A 76 -1.94 -22.14 -15.63
N LYS A 77 -3.24 -21.82 -15.68
CA LYS A 77 -3.81 -20.94 -16.70
C LYS A 77 -3.56 -19.49 -16.31
N GLU A 78 -3.05 -18.69 -17.25
CA GLU A 78 -2.86 -17.27 -17.01
C GLU A 78 -4.22 -16.55 -16.90
N VAL A 79 -4.49 -15.99 -15.72
CA VAL A 79 -5.70 -15.22 -15.40
C VAL A 79 -5.41 -13.73 -15.23
N THR A 80 -4.25 -13.25 -15.69
CA THR A 80 -3.92 -11.81 -15.72
C THR A 80 -5.07 -11.01 -16.37
N PRO A 81 -5.65 -10.03 -15.66
CA PRO A 81 -6.82 -9.29 -16.16
C PRO A 81 -6.55 -8.60 -17.51
N LYS A 82 -7.56 -8.56 -18.39
CA LYS A 82 -7.45 -7.94 -19.73
C LYS A 82 -6.91 -6.51 -19.71
N LYS A 83 -7.28 -5.71 -18.68
CA LYS A 83 -6.79 -4.34 -18.50
C LYS A 83 -5.29 -4.29 -18.29
N VAL A 84 -4.74 -5.19 -17.47
CA VAL A 84 -3.31 -5.27 -17.17
C VAL A 84 -2.54 -5.73 -18.41
N ARG A 85 -3.03 -6.74 -19.13
CA ARG A 85 -2.42 -7.19 -20.39
C ARG A 85 -2.31 -6.06 -21.42
N LYS A 86 -3.36 -5.25 -21.59
CA LYS A 86 -3.34 -4.07 -22.49
C LYS A 86 -2.25 -3.07 -22.09
N ILE A 87 -2.08 -2.82 -20.79
CA ILE A 87 -1.05 -1.89 -20.29
C ILE A 87 0.36 -2.47 -20.52
N GLN A 88 0.56 -3.77 -20.26
CA GLN A 88 1.82 -4.47 -20.50
C GLN A 88 2.24 -4.42 -21.98
N ARG A 89 1.31 -4.67 -22.91
CA ARG A 89 1.54 -4.53 -24.35
C ARG A 89 1.92 -3.09 -24.74
N LYS A 90 1.20 -2.10 -24.21
CA LYS A 90 1.48 -0.68 -24.48
C LYS A 90 2.87 -0.25 -23.99
N LYS A 91 3.40 -0.94 -22.98
CA LYS A 91 4.74 -0.71 -22.42
C LYS A 91 5.83 -1.59 -23.04
N GLY A 92 5.51 -2.46 -24.01
CA GLY A 92 6.47 -3.39 -24.62
C GLY A 92 6.96 -4.49 -23.67
N LEU A 93 6.22 -4.77 -22.59
CA LEU A 93 6.59 -5.82 -21.62
C LEU A 93 6.13 -7.22 -22.08
N ARG A 94 5.36 -7.29 -23.18
CA ARG A 94 4.69 -8.48 -23.69
C ARG A 94 4.44 -8.35 -25.20
N ASP A 95 4.78 -9.41 -25.91
CA ASP A 95 4.67 -9.51 -27.38
C ASP A 95 3.55 -10.45 -27.84
N ASP A 96 2.85 -11.10 -26.90
CA ASP A 96 1.65 -11.92 -27.14
C ASP A 96 0.38 -11.11 -27.39
#